data_AF-A0A5S4FTG2-F1
#
_entry.id   AF-A0A5S4FTG2-F1
#
_cell.length_a   1.000
_cell.length_b   1.000
_cell.length_c   1.000
_cell.angle_alpha   90.00
_cell.angle_beta   90.00
_cell.angle_gamma   90.00
#
_symmetry.space_group_name_H-M   'P 1'
#
loop_
_entity.id
_entity.type
_entity.pdbx_description
1 polymer ?
#
loop_
_entity_poly.entity_id
_entity_poly.type
_entity_poly.pdbx_seq_one_letter_code
_entity_poly.pdbx_strand_id
1 'polypeptide(L)' 'AWCESDAVTRVLSQIPGSATVYHDGPGHTLYGNNACARTHINRYFTDRTLPSHPTKC' A
#
# COMPACT_ATOMS: atom_id res chain seq x y z
N ALA A 1 -10.18 13.73 4.87
CA ALA A 1 -9.56 13.50 3.57
C ALA A 1 -9.87 12.07 3.16
N TRP A 2 -10.49 11.86 2.00
CA TRP A 2 -10.89 10.55 1.50
C TRP A 2 -10.71 10.62 -0.02
N CYS A 3 -9.95 9.70 -0.63
CA CYS A 3 -9.31 9.77 -1.97
C CYS A 3 -7.89 10.38 -2.00
N GLU A 4 -6.97 9.90 -1.14
CA GLU A 4 -5.56 10.35 -1.11
C GLU A 4 -4.65 9.62 -2.11
N SER A 5 -5.17 8.72 -2.95
CA SER A 5 -4.38 7.84 -3.82
C SER A 5 -3.44 8.60 -4.77
N ASP A 6 -3.86 9.75 -5.30
CA ASP A 6 -3.04 10.58 -6.18
C ASP A 6 -1.91 11.32 -5.43
N ALA A 7 -2.18 11.78 -4.21
CA ALA A 7 -1.17 12.40 -3.37
C ALA A 7 -0.08 11.39 -2.96
N VAL A 8 -0.48 10.16 -2.65
CA VAL A 8 0.44 9.07 -2.32
C VAL A 8 1.30 8.70 -3.53
N THR A 9 0.72 8.63 -4.73
CA THR A 9 1.45 8.34 -5.98
C THR A 9 2.58 9.33 -6.24
N ARG A 10 2.35 10.63 -5.98
CA ARG A 10 3.39 11.67 -6.12
C ARG A 10 4.52 11.55 -5.08
N VAL A 11 4.22 11.09 -3.88
CA VAL A 11 5.25 10.90 -2.84
C VAL A 11 6.09 9.66 -3.13
N LEU A 12 5.49 8.58 -3.66
CA LEU A 12 6.23 7.37 -4.03
C LEU A 12 7.35 7.62 -5.03
N SER A 13 7.15 8.51 -6.00
CA SER A 13 8.19 8.81 -7.00
C SER A 13 9.44 9.46 -6.39
N GLN A 14 9.38 9.90 -5.13
CA GLN A 14 10.51 10.52 -4.43
C GLN A 14 11.41 9.48 -3.73
N ILE A 15 10.93 8.25 -3.53
CA ILE A 15 11.69 7.20 -2.84
C ILE A 15 11.78 5.96 -3.74
N PRO A 16 12.86 5.84 -4.53
CA PRO A 16 13.07 4.70 -5.41
C PRO A 16 12.99 3.36 -4.67
N GLY A 17 12.31 2.39 -5.26
CA GLY A 17 12.09 1.08 -4.65
C GLY A 17 10.92 1.02 -3.65
N SER A 18 10.14 2.09 -3.49
CA SER A 18 8.90 2.05 -2.70
C SER A 18 7.72 1.52 -3.50
N ALA A 19 6.75 0.91 -2.81
CA ALA A 19 5.54 0.35 -3.39
C ALA A 19 4.25 0.81 -2.70
N THR A 20 3.15 0.84 -3.46
CA THR A 20 1.80 1.04 -2.93
C THR A 20 0.93 -0.19 -3.15
N VAL A 21 0.01 -0.37 -2.20
CA VAL A 21 -1.20 -1.16 -2.39
C VAL A 21 -2.32 -0.18 -2.66
N TYR A 22 -2.93 -0.29 -3.84
CA TYR A 22 -4.10 0.51 -4.18
C TYR A 22 -5.34 -0.08 -3.48
N HIS A 23 -6.22 0.77 -2.95
CA HIS A 23 -7.48 0.37 -2.34
C HIS A 23 -8.63 1.28 -2.79
N ASP A 24 -9.74 0.68 -3.24
CA ASP A 24 -10.95 1.43 -3.54
C ASP A 24 -11.73 1.73 -2.26
N GLY A 25 -11.58 2.96 -1.76
CA GLY A 25 -12.41 3.48 -0.67
C GLY A 25 -11.61 3.99 0.54
N PRO A 26 -12.27 4.07 1.72
CA PRO A 26 -11.67 4.44 2.99
C PRO A 26 -10.39 3.66 3.35
N GLY A 27 -9.22 4.29 3.20
CA GLY A 27 -7.92 3.67 3.49
C GLY A 27 -7.40 3.81 4.94
N HIS A 28 -8.16 4.43 5.85
CA HIS A 28 -7.72 4.55 7.23
C HIS A 28 -7.71 3.17 7.91
N THR A 29 -6.61 2.83 8.58
CA THR A 29 -6.40 1.57 9.32
C THR A 29 -6.48 0.27 8.51
N LEU A 30 -6.04 0.27 7.24
CA LEU A 30 -6.03 -0.91 6.35
C LEU A 30 -5.39 -2.17 6.94
N TYR A 31 -4.38 -2.03 7.81
CA TYR A 31 -3.78 -3.16 8.51
C TYR A 31 -4.81 -3.97 9.34
N GLY A 32 -5.75 -3.28 10.00
CA GLY A 32 -6.77 -3.91 10.83
C GLY A 32 -7.93 -4.49 10.02
N ASN A 33 -8.36 -3.80 8.98
CA ASN A 33 -9.64 -4.06 8.30
C ASN A 33 -9.52 -4.67 6.89
N ASN A 34 -8.32 -4.79 6.30
CA ASN A 34 -8.11 -5.37 4.97
C ASN A 34 -7.06 -6.50 5.02
N ALA A 35 -7.51 -7.74 4.84
CA ALA A 35 -6.64 -8.92 4.92
C ALA A 35 -5.60 -8.98 3.80
N CYS A 36 -5.93 -8.48 2.60
CA CYS A 36 -5.01 -8.40 1.46
C CYS A 36 -3.87 -7.42 1.76
N ALA A 37 -4.21 -6.21 2.21
CA ALA A 37 -3.21 -5.22 2.61
C ALA A 37 -2.33 -5.73 3.76
N ARG A 38 -2.94 -6.31 4.81
CA ARG A 38 -2.21 -6.90 5.94
C ARG A 38 -1.21 -7.98 5.50
N THR A 39 -1.57 -8.80 4.53
CA THR A 39 -0.67 -9.85 4.01
C THR A 39 0.58 -9.26 3.39
N HIS A 40 0.43 -8.23 2.54
CA HIS A 40 1.58 -7.55 1.93
C HIS A 40 2.44 -6.81 2.96
N ILE A 41 1.81 -6.15 3.94
CA ILE A 41 2.50 -5.47 5.03
C ILE A 41 3.35 -6.46 5.84
N ASN A 42 2.76 -7.60 6.24
CA ASN A 42 3.47 -8.62 7.02
C ASN A 42 4.65 -9.20 6.23
N ARG A 43 4.45 -9.52 4.95
CA ARG A 43 5.50 -10.05 4.07
C ARG A 43 6.68 -9.08 3.92
N TYR A 44 6.42 -7.78 3.85
CA TYR A 44 7.49 -6.79 3.84
C TYR A 44 8.29 -6.79 5.16
N PHE A 45 7.61 -6.88 6.30
CA PHE A 45 8.30 -6.89 7.59
C PHE A 45 9.08 -8.18 7.88
N THR A 46 8.60 -9.33 7.40
CA THR A 46 9.28 -10.62 7.64
C THR A 46 10.34 -10.91 6.60
N ASP A 47 10.02 -10.70 5.32
CA ASP A 47 10.81 -11.23 4.20
C ASP A 47 11.45 -10.10 3.38
N ARG A 48 11.20 -8.83 3.74
CA ARG A 48 11.60 -7.64 2.96
C ARG A 48 11.14 -7.70 1.51
N THR A 49 10.02 -8.37 1.26
CA THR A 49 9.44 -8.51 -0.08
C THR A 49 8.30 -7.51 -0.25
N LEU A 50 8.42 -6.65 -1.25
CA LEU A 50 7.39 -5.68 -1.63
C LEU A 50 6.31 -6.33 -2.51
N PRO A 51 5.08 -5.78 -2.52
CA PRO A 51 4.07 -6.14 -3.52
C PRO A 51 4.55 -5.84 -4.95
N SER A 52 4.09 -6.63 -5.92
CA SER A 52 4.33 -6.38 -7.35
C SER A 52 3.59 -5.12 -7.81
N HIS A 53 4.23 -4.25 -8.59
CA HIS A 53 3.51 -3.11 -9.18
C HIS A 53 2.76 -3.52 -10.45
N PRO A 54 1.44 -3.23 -10.61
CA PRO A 54 0.49 -2.69 -9.62
C PRO A 54 -0.21 -3.78 -8.78
N THR A 55 -0.32 -3.59 -7.46
CA THR A 55 -1.12 -4.44 -6.56
C THR A 55 -2.35 -3.68 -6.08
N LYS A 56 -3.51 -4.35 -6.18
CA LYS A 56 -4.79 -3.84 -5.69
C LYS A 56 -5.35 -4.75 -4.61
N CYS A 57 -5.74 -4.10 -3.52
CA CYS A 57 -6.59 -4.60 -2.45
C CYS A 57 -7.75 -3.59 -2.28
#